data_AF-A0AAA9TJV0-F1
#
_entry.id   AF-A0AAA9TJV0-F1
#
_cell.length_a   1.000
_cell.length_b   1.000
_cell.length_c   1.000
_cell.angle_alpha   90.00
_cell.angle_beta   90.00
_cell.angle_gamma   90.00
#
_symmetry.space_group_name_H-M   'P 1'
#
loop_
_entity.id
_entity.type
_entity.pdbx_description
1 polymer ?
#
loop_
_entity_poly.entity_id
_entity_poly.type
_entity_poly.pdbx_seq_one_letter_code
_entity_poly.pdbx_strand_id
1 'polypeptide(L)'
;MGIPDHLICLLRNLYAGQEATVRTGHGTTDWFQIGKGVHQGCILSPCLFNLYAEYIMRNAGLEEAQAGIKIARRNINNLRYADDTTLMAESEEELKSLLMKVKVESEKVGLKLNIQKTKIMASGPVTSWEIDGQTMETVSEFIFWGSITTADGDCSHEIKRCLLLGRKVMTKLDSRLKSRDITLSTKVRLVKAMVFPVVMYGCDSWTIKKAEGKSQDGGGVGWGEHFLPHKFIKEAFKHRVNSTKQLLNAGRGHQAPRKATQVFKRR
;
A
#
# COMPACT_ATOMS: atom_id res chain seq x y z
N MET A 1 24.25 -12.78 -12.80
CA MET A 1 22.83 -13.16 -12.99
C MET A 1 22.63 -14.36 -13.92
N GLY A 2 23.66 -14.91 -14.57
CA GLY A 2 23.53 -16.18 -15.33
C GLY A 2 22.53 -16.12 -16.50
N ILE A 3 22.21 -14.91 -17.00
CA ILE A 3 21.28 -14.73 -18.11
C ILE A 3 22.06 -14.94 -19.42
N PRO A 4 21.59 -15.81 -20.33
CA PRO A 4 22.22 -16.00 -21.64
C PRO A 4 22.33 -14.71 -22.45
N ASP A 5 23.47 -14.52 -23.14
CA ASP A 5 23.77 -13.31 -23.90
C ASP A 5 22.73 -12.99 -25.00
N HIS A 6 22.17 -14.02 -25.64
CA HIS A 6 21.15 -13.84 -26.66
C HIS A 6 19.87 -13.18 -26.11
N LEU A 7 19.49 -13.46 -24.85
CA LEU A 7 18.35 -12.80 -24.21
C LEU A 7 18.68 -11.34 -23.85
N ILE A 8 19.90 -11.07 -23.42
CA ILE A 8 20.37 -9.69 -23.17
C ILE A 8 20.35 -8.89 -24.47
N CYS A 9 20.79 -9.50 -25.58
CA CYS A 9 20.75 -8.90 -26.91
C CYS A 9 19.30 -8.60 -27.33
N LEU A 10 18.39 -9.56 -27.16
CA LEU A 10 16.96 -9.37 -27.46
C LEU A 10 16.36 -8.21 -26.66
N LEU A 11 16.62 -8.16 -25.35
CA LEU A 11 16.16 -7.05 -24.49
C LEU A 11 16.78 -5.72 -24.92
N ARG A 12 18.07 -5.67 -25.23
CA ARG A 12 18.73 -4.46 -25.71
C ARG A 12 18.12 -3.98 -27.01
N ASN A 13 17.87 -4.88 -27.95
CA ASN A 13 17.24 -4.55 -29.23
C ASN A 13 15.79 -4.09 -29.06
N LEU A 14 15.06 -4.65 -28.08
CA LEU A 14 13.74 -4.17 -27.75
C LEU A 14 13.79 -2.69 -27.35
N TYR A 15 14.78 -2.27 -26.56
CA TYR A 15 14.91 -0.91 -26.00
C TYR A 15 15.75 0.08 -26.81
N ALA A 16 16.51 -0.36 -27.82
CA ALA A 16 17.37 0.49 -28.61
C ALA A 16 16.59 1.26 -29.69
N GLY A 17 16.88 2.56 -29.85
CA GLY A 17 16.36 3.39 -30.96
C GLY A 17 14.83 3.49 -31.01
N GLN A 18 14.17 3.43 -29.86
CA GLN A 18 12.72 3.40 -29.79
C GLN A 18 12.10 4.74 -30.17
N GLU A 19 11.00 4.68 -30.91
CA GLU A 19 10.15 5.82 -31.21
C GLU A 19 8.72 5.55 -30.74
N ALA A 20 8.02 6.60 -30.32
CA ALA A 20 6.60 6.57 -30.01
C ALA A 20 5.88 7.76 -30.64
N THR A 21 4.58 7.61 -30.79
CA THR A 21 3.65 8.69 -31.09
C THR A 21 2.42 8.56 -30.19
N VAL A 22 1.75 9.67 -29.89
CA VAL A 22 0.55 9.70 -29.06
C VAL A 22 -0.68 9.88 -29.95
N ARG A 23 -1.60 8.92 -29.88
CA ARG A 23 -2.93 9.05 -30.51
C ARG A 23 -3.89 9.74 -29.55
N THR A 24 -4.40 10.89 -29.96
CA THR A 24 -5.40 11.68 -29.24
C THR A 24 -6.73 11.72 -30.00
N GLY A 25 -7.77 12.32 -29.41
CA GLY A 25 -9.03 12.56 -30.11
C GLY A 25 -8.92 13.53 -31.29
N HIS A 26 -7.83 14.31 -31.37
CA HIS A 26 -7.57 15.28 -32.44
C HIS A 26 -6.61 14.76 -33.52
N GLY A 27 -6.17 13.50 -33.42
CA GLY A 27 -5.20 12.91 -34.35
C GLY A 27 -3.98 12.32 -33.64
N THR A 28 -2.98 11.96 -34.44
CA THR A 28 -1.74 11.33 -34.00
C THR A 28 -0.63 12.37 -34.01
N THR A 29 0.19 12.44 -32.96
CA THR A 29 1.34 13.36 -32.92
C THR A 29 2.46 12.92 -33.85
N ASP A 30 3.47 13.75 -34.03
CA ASP A 30 4.71 13.30 -34.65
C ASP A 30 5.40 12.22 -33.81
N TRP A 31 6.27 11.46 -34.47
CA TRP A 31 7.13 10.48 -33.80
C TRP A 31 8.20 11.19 -32.96
N PHE A 32 8.47 10.64 -31.78
CA PHE A 32 9.53 11.10 -30.90
C PHE A 32 10.29 9.91 -30.31
N GLN A 33 11.58 10.12 -30.04
CA GLN A 33 12.46 9.10 -29.50
C GLN A 33 12.20 8.87 -27.99
N ILE A 34 12.16 7.60 -27.59
CA ILE A 34 12.07 7.19 -26.18
C ILE A 34 13.49 6.98 -25.65
N GLY A 35 13.99 7.94 -24.88
CA GLY A 35 15.34 7.86 -24.32
C GLY A 35 15.45 7.10 -23.00
N LYS A 36 14.38 7.03 -22.20
CA LYS A 36 14.38 6.46 -20.84
C LYS A 36 13.03 5.85 -20.48
N GLY A 37 13.06 4.81 -19.66
CA GLY A 37 11.88 4.20 -19.06
C GLY A 37 11.62 2.78 -19.55
N VAL A 38 10.62 2.16 -18.94
CA VAL A 38 10.09 0.86 -19.35
C VAL A 38 8.76 1.05 -20.07
N HIS A 39 8.40 0.15 -20.98
CA HIS A 39 7.15 0.21 -21.72
C HIS A 39 5.95 -0.05 -20.81
N GLN A 40 5.09 0.95 -20.64
CA GLN A 40 3.81 0.73 -19.97
C GLN A 40 2.96 -0.25 -20.80
N GLY A 41 2.43 -1.28 -20.14
CA GLY A 41 1.66 -2.35 -20.79
C GLY A 41 2.50 -3.53 -21.32
N CYS A 42 3.83 -3.43 -21.37
CA CYS A 42 4.68 -4.58 -21.70
C CYS A 42 4.78 -5.54 -20.51
N ILE A 43 4.65 -6.83 -20.79
CA ILE A 43 4.67 -7.92 -19.79
C ILE A 43 6.02 -7.98 -19.05
N LEU A 44 7.12 -7.59 -19.71
CA LEU A 44 8.47 -7.64 -19.13
C LEU A 44 8.80 -6.41 -18.27
N SER A 45 8.15 -5.27 -18.53
CA SER A 45 8.46 -4.00 -17.88
C SER A 45 8.40 -4.05 -16.35
N PRO A 46 7.41 -4.71 -15.70
CA PRO A 46 7.40 -4.85 -14.24
C PRO A 46 8.62 -5.61 -13.71
N CYS A 47 9.04 -6.67 -14.40
CA CYS A 47 10.21 -7.46 -13.99
C CYS A 47 11.50 -6.66 -14.14
N LEU A 48 11.66 -5.96 -15.26
CA LEU A 48 12.81 -5.08 -15.50
C LEU A 48 12.86 -3.94 -14.47
N PHE A 49 11.73 -3.32 -14.15
CA PHE A 49 11.68 -2.29 -13.11
C PHE A 49 12.09 -2.83 -11.74
N ASN A 50 11.59 -4.02 -11.35
CA ASN A 50 11.98 -4.65 -10.09
C ASN A 50 13.47 -4.96 -10.05
N LEU A 51 14.08 -5.37 -11.16
CA LEU A 51 15.52 -5.60 -11.25
C LEU A 51 16.32 -4.32 -10.97
N TYR A 52 15.91 -3.21 -11.57
CA TYR A 52 16.52 -1.90 -11.34
C TYR A 52 16.32 -1.43 -9.89
N ALA A 53 15.11 -1.56 -9.35
CA ALA A 53 14.83 -1.20 -7.96
C ALA A 53 15.67 -2.02 -6.99
N GLU A 54 15.81 -3.33 -7.22
CA GLU A 54 16.65 -4.21 -6.41
C GLU A 54 18.13 -3.82 -6.50
N TYR A 55 18.64 -3.51 -7.69
CA TYR A 55 20.01 -3.02 -7.88
C TYR A 55 20.29 -1.76 -7.05
N ILE A 56 19.36 -0.80 -7.05
CA ILE A 56 19.49 0.43 -6.23
C ILE A 56 19.53 0.10 -4.74
N MET A 57 18.61 -0.74 -4.26
CA MET A 57 18.50 -1.04 -2.82
C MET A 57 19.73 -1.78 -2.29
N ARG A 58 20.29 -2.71 -3.08
CA ARG A 58 21.54 -3.41 -2.73
C ARG A 58 22.73 -2.46 -2.71
N ASN A 59 22.88 -1.62 -3.73
CA ASN A 59 23.99 -0.67 -3.78
C ASN A 59 23.88 0.42 -2.71
N ALA A 60 22.67 0.73 -2.25
CA ALA A 60 22.44 1.65 -1.16
C ALA A 60 22.83 1.03 0.20
N GLY A 61 23.14 -0.27 0.24
CA GLY A 61 23.60 -0.98 1.43
C GLY A 61 22.52 -1.04 2.51
N LEU A 62 21.26 -1.26 2.11
CA LEU A 62 20.15 -1.37 3.05
C LEU A 62 20.16 -2.70 3.81
N GLU A 63 20.66 -3.79 3.21
CA GLU A 63 20.71 -5.09 3.90
C GLU A 63 21.74 -5.09 5.05
N GLU A 64 22.85 -4.40 4.86
CA GLU A 64 23.93 -4.26 5.84
C GLU A 64 23.67 -3.15 6.85
N ALA A 65 22.69 -2.28 6.59
CA ALA A 65 22.33 -1.20 7.49
C ALA A 65 21.78 -1.75 8.82
N GLN A 66 22.36 -1.31 9.93
CA GLN A 66 21.82 -1.57 11.27
C GLN A 66 20.54 -0.77 11.58
N ALA A 67 20.20 0.19 10.70
CA ALA A 67 18.99 1.00 10.76
C ALA A 67 17.77 0.21 10.28
N GLY A 68 16.65 0.33 10.99
CA GLY A 68 15.39 -0.34 10.66
C GLY A 68 14.56 -0.67 11.89
N ILE A 69 13.47 -1.42 11.70
CA ILE A 69 12.61 -1.91 12.79
C ILE A 69 12.91 -3.39 13.00
N LYS A 70 13.23 -3.78 14.25
CA LYS A 70 13.45 -5.18 14.60
C LYS A 70 12.13 -5.93 14.80
N ILE A 71 11.86 -6.90 13.95
CA ILE A 71 10.68 -7.80 14.04
C ILE A 71 11.17 -9.24 14.00
N ALA A 72 10.82 -10.04 15.01
CA ALA A 72 11.17 -11.47 15.07
C ALA A 72 12.67 -11.76 14.77
N ARG A 73 13.57 -10.96 15.35
CA ARG A 73 15.04 -11.00 15.17
C ARG A 73 15.53 -10.63 13.76
N ARG A 74 14.67 -10.12 12.88
CA ARG A 74 15.05 -9.57 11.58
C ARG A 74 14.95 -8.06 11.61
N ASN A 75 15.89 -7.39 10.96
CA ASN A 75 15.80 -5.96 10.74
C ASN A 75 14.99 -5.70 9.47
N ILE A 76 13.94 -4.89 9.56
CA ILE A 76 13.10 -4.50 8.43
C ILE A 76 13.18 -3.00 8.28
N ASN A 77 13.82 -2.53 7.21
CA ASN A 77 14.00 -1.11 6.95
C ASN A 77 13.32 -0.62 5.67
N ASN A 78 12.81 -1.54 4.84
CA ASN A 78 12.04 -1.18 3.65
C ASN A 78 10.90 -2.15 3.37
N LEU A 79 9.83 -1.62 2.76
CA LEU A 79 8.75 -2.36 2.11
C LEU A 79 8.59 -1.80 0.71
N ARG A 80 8.43 -2.67 -0.29
CA ARG A 80 8.41 -2.26 -1.70
C ARG A 80 7.24 -2.90 -2.42
N TYR A 81 6.49 -2.10 -3.15
CA TYR A 81 5.41 -2.57 -4.02
C TYR A 81 5.36 -1.71 -5.28
N ALA A 82 5.69 -2.31 -6.43
CA ALA A 82 5.90 -1.58 -7.67
C ALA A 82 6.85 -0.38 -7.45
N ASP A 83 6.44 0.83 -7.80
CA ASP A 83 7.18 2.07 -7.61
C ASP A 83 7.07 2.70 -6.21
N ASP A 84 6.16 2.19 -5.37
CA ASP A 84 6.03 2.62 -3.97
C ASP A 84 7.09 1.92 -3.11
N THR A 85 7.90 2.71 -2.40
CA THR A 85 8.88 2.23 -1.43
C THR A 85 8.60 2.88 -0.09
N THR A 86 8.58 2.11 0.99
CA THR A 86 8.45 2.65 2.35
C THR A 86 9.73 2.36 3.09
N LEU A 87 10.35 3.39 3.65
CA LEU A 87 11.50 3.24 4.54
C LEU A 87 11.02 3.33 5.99
N MET A 88 11.65 2.57 6.87
CA MET A 88 11.28 2.50 8.29
C MET A 88 12.52 2.43 9.15
N ALA A 89 12.49 3.09 10.31
CA ALA A 89 13.58 3.03 11.29
C ALA A 89 13.05 3.30 12.70
N GLU A 90 13.90 3.02 13.70
CA GLU A 90 13.62 3.29 15.12
C GLU A 90 13.90 4.75 15.50
N SER A 91 14.75 5.45 14.75
CA SER A 91 15.02 6.89 14.94
C SER A 91 14.87 7.72 13.66
N GLU A 92 14.71 9.03 13.87
CA GLU A 92 14.63 10.02 12.80
C GLU A 92 15.94 10.07 11.99
N GLU A 93 17.08 10.01 12.67
CA GLU A 93 18.42 10.05 12.08
C GLU A 93 18.68 8.83 11.20
N GLU A 94 18.29 7.65 11.66
CA GLU A 94 18.38 6.40 10.90
C GLU A 94 17.53 6.46 9.63
N LEU A 95 16.29 6.93 9.75
CA LEU A 95 15.39 7.08 8.61
C LEU A 95 15.96 8.06 7.58
N LYS A 96 16.51 9.19 8.03
CA LYS A 96 17.14 10.19 7.17
C LYS A 96 18.38 9.63 6.46
N SER A 97 19.18 8.82 7.16
CA SER A 97 20.33 8.13 6.59
C SER A 97 19.92 7.14 5.48
N LEU A 98 18.92 6.29 5.75
CA LEU A 98 18.37 5.36 4.75
C LEU A 98 17.85 6.09 3.52
N LEU A 99 17.10 7.18 3.73
CA LEU A 99 16.57 8.02 2.67
C LEU A 99 17.67 8.58 1.76
N MET A 100 18.72 9.15 2.35
CA MET A 100 19.82 9.75 1.59
C MET A 100 20.60 8.71 0.80
N LYS A 101 20.83 7.51 1.36
CA LYS A 101 21.45 6.40 0.63
C LYS A 101 20.65 6.01 -0.60
N VAL A 102 19.33 5.81 -0.44
CA VAL A 102 18.44 5.48 -1.56
C VAL A 102 18.41 6.59 -2.60
N LYS A 103 18.37 7.87 -2.19
CA LYS A 103 18.40 9.02 -3.10
C LYS A 103 19.66 9.01 -3.96
N VAL A 104 20.84 8.91 -3.34
CA VAL A 104 22.13 8.95 -4.03
C VAL A 104 22.26 7.82 -5.05
N GLU A 105 21.91 6.58 -4.67
CA GLU A 105 21.99 5.45 -5.61
C GLU A 105 20.93 5.52 -6.71
N SER A 106 19.73 6.05 -6.40
CA SER A 106 18.68 6.26 -7.40
C SER A 106 19.13 7.26 -8.48
N GLU A 107 19.80 8.34 -8.08
CA GLU A 107 20.25 9.38 -9.00
C GLU A 107 21.31 8.88 -9.99
N LYS A 108 22.19 7.96 -9.56
CA LYS A 108 23.20 7.33 -10.44
C LYS A 108 22.57 6.58 -11.61
N VAL A 109 21.36 6.06 -11.45
CA VAL A 109 20.61 5.34 -12.49
C VAL A 109 19.50 6.20 -13.11
N GLY A 110 19.54 7.52 -12.89
CA GLY A 110 18.61 8.47 -13.50
C GLY A 110 17.21 8.50 -12.88
N LEU A 111 17.02 7.93 -11.70
CA LEU A 111 15.77 8.05 -10.93
C LEU A 111 15.90 9.20 -9.93
N LYS A 112 14.87 10.05 -9.88
CA LYS A 112 14.77 11.18 -8.96
C LYS A 112 13.64 10.97 -7.97
N LEU A 113 13.94 11.24 -6.72
CA LEU A 113 12.99 11.22 -5.65
C LEU A 113 11.91 12.29 -5.86
N ASN A 114 10.63 11.94 -5.71
CA ASN A 114 9.54 12.92 -5.73
C ASN A 114 9.29 13.43 -4.31
N ILE A 115 9.96 14.52 -3.93
CA ILE A 115 9.91 15.06 -2.56
C ILE A 115 8.48 15.45 -2.17
N GLN A 116 7.76 16.13 -3.06
CA GLN A 116 6.37 16.57 -2.83
C GLN A 116 5.39 15.41 -2.54
N LYS A 117 5.64 14.24 -3.12
CA LYS A 117 4.83 13.03 -2.87
C LYS A 117 5.29 12.21 -1.69
N THR A 118 6.53 12.38 -1.26
CA THR A 118 7.10 11.58 -0.18
C THR A 118 6.66 12.18 1.15
N LYS A 119 6.12 11.34 2.03
CA LYS A 119 5.60 11.76 3.33
C LYS A 119 6.40 11.12 4.46
N ILE A 120 6.57 11.87 5.54
CA ILE A 120 7.14 11.38 6.79
C ILE A 120 6.01 11.20 7.79
N MET A 121 5.96 10.06 8.46
CA MET A 121 4.99 9.78 9.51
C MET A 121 5.74 9.19 10.69
N ALA A 122 5.51 9.68 11.90
CA ALA A 122 6.13 9.12 13.10
C ALA A 122 5.19 9.17 14.29
N SER A 123 5.35 8.21 15.19
CA SER A 123 4.62 8.17 16.47
C SER A 123 5.08 9.25 17.46
N GLY A 124 6.20 9.92 17.20
CA GLY A 124 6.77 10.98 18.03
C GLY A 124 6.95 12.29 17.26
N PRO A 125 7.47 13.34 17.92
CA PRO A 125 7.82 14.58 17.25
C PRO A 125 8.89 14.31 16.18
N VAL A 126 8.78 15.00 15.05
CA VAL A 126 9.71 14.92 13.92
C VAL A 126 10.19 16.33 13.62
N THR A 127 11.49 16.50 13.39
CA THR A 127 12.01 17.79 12.94
C THR A 127 11.66 18.07 11.47
N SER A 128 11.72 19.33 11.05
CA SER A 128 11.49 19.67 9.64
C SER A 128 12.64 19.13 8.77
N TRP A 129 12.31 18.41 7.70
CA TRP A 129 13.30 17.87 6.76
C TRP A 129 13.32 18.67 5.49
N GLU A 130 14.50 19.12 5.09
CA GLU A 130 14.75 19.73 3.79
C GLU A 130 15.70 18.88 2.96
N ILE A 131 15.31 18.61 1.71
CA ILE A 131 16.10 17.87 0.74
C ILE A 131 15.97 18.61 -0.59
N ASP A 132 17.11 18.92 -1.21
CA ASP A 132 17.20 19.69 -2.46
C ASP A 132 16.39 21.00 -2.43
N GLY A 133 16.40 21.69 -1.28
CA GLY A 133 15.67 22.94 -1.06
C GLY A 133 14.14 22.78 -0.95
N GLN A 134 13.63 21.56 -0.85
CA GLN A 134 12.21 21.28 -0.65
C GLN A 134 11.96 20.68 0.73
N THR A 135 11.00 21.24 1.46
CA THR A 135 10.55 20.71 2.74
C THR A 135 9.68 19.47 2.52
N MET A 136 9.97 18.41 3.25
CA MET A 136 9.15 17.19 3.26
C MET A 136 7.92 17.37 4.14
N GLU A 137 6.77 16.86 3.69
CA GLU A 137 5.54 16.93 4.47
C GLU A 137 5.51 15.83 5.52
N THR A 138 5.34 16.23 6.78
CA THR A 138 5.06 15.34 7.91
C THR A 138 3.56 15.19 8.09
N VAL A 139 3.06 13.96 8.17
CA VAL A 139 1.64 13.61 8.25
C VAL A 139 1.33 12.74 9.46
N SER A 140 0.11 12.88 10.00
CA SER A 140 -0.42 12.01 11.06
C SER A 140 -1.19 10.80 10.51
N GLU A 141 -1.67 10.89 9.26
CA GLU A 141 -2.33 9.80 8.56
C GLU A 141 -1.97 9.80 7.06
N PHE A 142 -1.92 8.61 6.47
CA PHE A 142 -1.56 8.43 5.07
C PHE A 142 -2.26 7.21 4.46
N ILE A 143 -2.65 7.29 3.18
CA ILE A 143 -3.17 6.13 2.44
C ILE A 143 -2.00 5.30 1.93
N PHE A 144 -1.61 4.30 2.71
CA PHE A 144 -0.58 3.33 2.36
C PHE A 144 -1.20 2.11 1.68
N TRP A 145 -0.80 1.82 0.43
CA TRP A 145 -1.31 0.72 -0.40
C TRP A 145 -2.84 0.57 -0.39
N GLY A 146 -3.56 1.70 -0.39
CA GLY A 146 -5.02 1.72 -0.44
C GLY A 146 -5.73 1.74 0.92
N SER A 147 -5.00 1.63 2.04
CA SER A 147 -5.54 1.70 3.39
C SER A 147 -4.98 2.88 4.20
N ILE A 148 -5.83 3.52 4.99
CA ILE A 148 -5.38 4.57 5.92
C ILE A 148 -4.52 3.92 7.02
N THR A 149 -3.32 4.45 7.16
CA THR A 149 -2.42 4.17 8.29
C THR A 149 -2.23 5.47 9.06
N THR A 150 -2.36 5.41 10.37
CA THR A 150 -2.16 6.56 11.26
C THR A 150 -0.89 6.39 12.09
N ALA A 151 -0.29 7.50 12.49
CA ALA A 151 0.93 7.55 13.30
C ALA A 151 0.79 6.87 14.67
N ASP A 152 -0.43 6.88 15.23
CA ASP A 152 -0.77 6.25 16.51
C ASP A 152 -1.28 4.80 16.38
N GLY A 153 -1.37 4.28 15.14
CA GLY A 153 -1.85 2.92 14.86
C GLY A 153 -3.35 2.72 15.02
N ASP A 154 -4.14 3.80 15.12
CA ASP A 154 -5.59 3.72 15.18
C ASP A 154 -6.22 3.24 13.86
N CYS A 155 -6.98 2.15 13.93
CA CYS A 155 -7.63 1.56 12.76
C CYS A 155 -9.03 2.12 12.52
N SER A 156 -9.56 2.96 13.43
CA SER A 156 -10.95 3.42 13.37
C SER A 156 -11.24 4.24 12.10
N HIS A 157 -10.27 5.04 11.64
CA HIS A 157 -10.39 5.85 10.42
C HIS A 157 -10.53 4.97 9.17
N GLU A 158 -9.69 3.93 9.05
CA GLU A 158 -9.76 2.99 7.92
C GLU A 158 -11.04 2.14 7.96
N ILE A 159 -11.43 1.64 9.13
CA ILE A 159 -12.66 0.87 9.30
C ILE A 159 -13.87 1.69 8.83
N LYS A 160 -13.98 2.95 9.29
CA LYS A 160 -15.04 3.86 8.85
C LYS A 160 -14.99 4.10 7.34
N ARG A 161 -13.81 4.32 6.77
CA ARG A 161 -13.63 4.51 5.33
C ARG A 161 -14.09 3.29 4.52
N CYS A 162 -13.66 2.09 4.87
CA CYS A 162 -14.05 0.86 4.18
C CYS A 162 -15.56 0.60 4.26
N LEU A 163 -16.19 0.88 5.41
CA LEU A 163 -17.66 0.80 5.55
C LEU A 163 -18.38 1.81 4.66
N LEU A 164 -17.90 3.06 4.58
CA LEU A 164 -18.47 4.07 3.69
C LEU A 164 -18.30 3.71 2.21
N LEU A 165 -17.15 3.15 1.82
CA LEU A 165 -16.91 2.66 0.46
C LEU A 165 -17.83 1.48 0.13
N GLY A 166 -17.95 0.51 1.03
CA GLY A 166 -18.89 -0.61 0.89
C GLY A 166 -20.33 -0.14 0.74
N ARG A 167 -20.74 0.86 1.52
CA ARG A 167 -22.08 1.47 1.40
C ARG A 167 -22.28 2.11 0.03
N LYS A 168 -21.29 2.81 -0.53
CA LYS A 168 -21.37 3.37 -1.89
C LYS A 168 -21.52 2.30 -2.97
N VAL A 169 -20.90 1.12 -2.79
CA VAL A 169 -21.12 -0.01 -3.72
C VAL A 169 -22.53 -0.58 -3.55
N MET A 170 -22.98 -0.73 -2.30
CA MET A 170 -24.33 -1.22 -2.01
C MET A 170 -25.41 -0.33 -2.60
N THR A 171 -25.28 1.00 -2.52
CA THR A 171 -26.25 1.93 -3.12
C THR A 171 -26.31 1.84 -4.64
N LYS A 172 -25.17 1.58 -5.31
CA LYS A 172 -25.15 1.33 -6.76
C LYS A 172 -25.87 0.03 -7.15
N LEU A 173 -25.94 -0.94 -6.23
CA LEU A 173 -26.62 -2.22 -6.45
C LEU A 173 -28.09 -2.20 -6.01
N ASP A 174 -28.58 -1.13 -5.40
CA ASP A 174 -29.89 -1.08 -4.73
C ASP A 174 -31.05 -1.55 -5.62
N SER A 175 -31.14 -1.06 -6.85
CA SER A 175 -32.18 -1.45 -7.81
C SER A 175 -32.13 -2.94 -8.18
N ARG A 176 -30.92 -3.50 -8.32
CA ARG A 176 -30.72 -4.94 -8.61
C ARG A 176 -31.06 -5.80 -7.41
N LEU A 177 -30.73 -5.36 -6.20
CA LEU A 177 -31.04 -6.07 -4.97
C LEU A 177 -32.55 -6.04 -4.65
N LYS A 178 -33.26 -5.01 -5.10
CA LYS A 178 -34.73 -4.89 -4.96
C LYS A 178 -35.53 -5.57 -6.08
N SER A 179 -34.95 -5.82 -7.26
CA SER A 179 -35.64 -6.50 -8.37
C SER A 179 -36.14 -7.89 -7.97
N ARG A 180 -37.37 -8.24 -8.39
CA ARG A 180 -37.97 -9.56 -8.18
C ARG A 180 -37.45 -10.60 -9.19
N ASP A 181 -36.83 -10.16 -10.27
CA ASP A 181 -36.33 -11.01 -11.36
C ASP A 181 -35.01 -11.71 -11.00
N ILE A 182 -34.34 -11.25 -9.95
CA ILE A 182 -33.06 -11.81 -9.49
C ILE A 182 -33.29 -12.67 -8.26
N THR A 183 -32.84 -13.93 -8.33
CA THR A 183 -32.92 -14.86 -7.21
C THR A 183 -32.10 -14.38 -6.01
N LEU A 184 -32.57 -14.71 -4.79
CA LEU A 184 -31.87 -14.35 -3.55
C LEU A 184 -30.42 -14.86 -3.54
N SER A 185 -30.19 -16.11 -3.99
CA SER A 185 -28.85 -16.69 -4.09
C SER A 185 -27.91 -15.84 -4.96
N THR A 186 -28.40 -15.33 -6.10
CA THR A 186 -27.62 -14.46 -6.98
C THR A 186 -27.36 -13.10 -6.35
N LYS A 187 -28.33 -12.51 -5.65
CA LYS A 187 -28.13 -11.27 -4.89
C LYS A 187 -27.05 -11.42 -3.80
N VAL A 188 -27.07 -12.52 -3.07
CA VAL A 188 -26.05 -12.83 -2.06
C VAL A 188 -24.67 -12.97 -2.72
N ARG A 189 -24.57 -13.65 -3.86
CA ARG A 189 -23.31 -13.76 -4.63
C ARG A 189 -22.81 -12.39 -5.09
N LEU A 190 -23.69 -11.52 -5.59
CA LEU A 190 -23.33 -10.15 -5.99
C LEU A 190 -22.76 -9.34 -4.82
N VAL A 191 -23.41 -9.38 -3.65
CA VAL A 191 -22.91 -8.68 -2.46
C VAL A 191 -21.56 -9.23 -2.03
N LYS A 192 -21.40 -10.56 -2.00
CA LYS A 192 -20.12 -11.21 -1.65
C LYS A 192 -19.01 -10.90 -2.65
N ALA A 193 -19.32 -10.77 -3.94
CA ALA A 193 -18.32 -10.51 -4.98
C ALA A 193 -17.94 -9.03 -5.08
N MET A 194 -18.86 -8.10 -4.78
CA MET A 194 -18.67 -6.67 -5.06
C MET A 194 -18.50 -5.82 -3.80
N VAL A 195 -19.19 -6.15 -2.70
CA VAL A 195 -19.18 -5.34 -1.47
C VAL A 195 -18.13 -5.85 -0.49
N PHE A 196 -18.04 -7.17 -0.31
CA PHE A 196 -17.15 -7.75 0.70
C PHE A 196 -15.67 -7.44 0.44
N PRO A 197 -15.14 -7.54 -0.79
CA PRO A 197 -13.74 -7.19 -1.05
C PRO A 197 -13.42 -5.74 -0.69
N VAL A 198 -14.37 -4.82 -0.88
CA VAL A 198 -14.20 -3.40 -0.54
C VAL A 198 -14.18 -3.18 0.97
N VAL A 199 -15.08 -3.85 1.71
CA VAL A 199 -15.18 -3.69 3.17
C VAL A 199 -14.03 -4.40 3.89
N MET A 200 -13.57 -5.53 3.36
CA MET A 200 -12.55 -6.39 3.97
C MET A 200 -11.12 -6.04 3.54
N TYR A 201 -10.95 -5.10 2.60
CA TYR A 201 -9.61 -4.70 2.17
C TYR A 201 -8.77 -4.20 3.36
N GLY A 202 -7.57 -4.76 3.54
CA GLY A 202 -6.66 -4.38 4.61
C GLY A 202 -7.09 -4.83 6.02
N CYS A 203 -8.19 -5.58 6.20
CA CYS A 203 -8.66 -5.93 7.55
C CYS A 203 -7.72 -6.86 8.34
N ASP A 204 -6.77 -7.49 7.66
CA ASP A 204 -5.72 -8.33 8.23
C ASP A 204 -4.73 -7.52 9.09
N SER A 205 -4.58 -6.22 8.82
CA SER A 205 -3.67 -5.34 9.56
C SER A 205 -4.34 -4.57 10.70
N TRP A 206 -5.65 -4.75 10.91
CA TRP A 206 -6.39 -3.97 11.91
C TRP A 206 -6.20 -4.49 13.33
N THR A 207 -5.90 -3.57 14.25
CA THR A 207 -5.88 -3.84 15.69
C THR A 207 -7.20 -3.38 16.30
N ILE A 208 -8.15 -4.31 16.49
CA ILE A 208 -9.48 -3.99 17.03
C ILE A 208 -9.37 -3.68 18.52
N LYS A 209 -9.71 -2.45 18.93
CA LYS A 209 -9.80 -2.08 20.34
C LYS A 209 -11.10 -2.65 20.93
N LYS A 210 -11.09 -3.09 22.21
CA LYS A 210 -12.28 -3.66 22.89
C LYS A 210 -13.54 -2.77 22.83
N ALA A 211 -13.39 -1.45 22.74
CA ALA A 211 -14.50 -0.50 22.64
C ALA A 211 -15.20 -0.53 21.26
N GLU A 212 -14.47 -0.82 20.19
CA GLU A 212 -14.99 -0.84 18.81
C GLU A 212 -15.85 -2.08 18.55
N GLY A 213 -15.54 -3.19 19.22
CA GLY A 213 -16.39 -4.38 19.23
C GLY A 213 -17.77 -4.12 19.85
N LYS A 214 -17.87 -3.19 20.81
CA LYS A 214 -19.14 -2.82 21.47
C LYS A 214 -19.96 -1.82 20.64
N SER A 215 -19.34 -0.90 19.90
CA SER A 215 -20.08 0.01 18.99
C SER A 215 -20.68 -0.73 17.78
N GLN A 216 -20.10 -1.85 17.36
CA GLN A 216 -20.74 -2.79 16.42
C GLN A 216 -21.92 -3.56 17.04
N ASP A 217 -22.02 -3.61 18.37
CA ASP A 217 -23.12 -4.24 19.11
C ASP A 217 -24.23 -3.26 19.52
N GLY A 218 -23.96 -1.95 19.68
CA GLY A 218 -24.88 -1.00 20.31
C GLY A 218 -25.18 0.31 19.56
N GLY A 219 -24.67 0.49 18.33
CA GLY A 219 -24.94 1.70 17.55
C GLY A 219 -26.22 1.57 16.72
N GLY A 220 -27.32 2.17 17.18
CA GLY A 220 -28.54 2.38 16.42
C GLY A 220 -28.30 3.24 15.18
N VAL A 221 -27.87 2.61 14.10
CA VAL A 221 -28.01 3.12 12.73
C VAL A 221 -28.99 2.16 12.08
N GLY A 222 -30.19 2.64 11.75
CA GLY A 222 -31.31 1.84 11.28
C GLY A 222 -30.97 1.00 10.05
N TRP A 223 -30.42 -0.18 10.28
CA TRP A 223 -30.46 -1.30 9.36
C TRP A 223 -31.79 -1.99 9.67
N GLY A 224 -32.81 -1.71 8.86
CA GLY A 224 -34.11 -2.38 8.98
C GLY A 224 -33.91 -3.90 9.05
N GLU A 225 -34.66 -4.54 9.94
CA GLU A 225 -34.51 -5.94 10.41
C GLU A 225 -34.62 -7.04 9.34
N HIS A 226 -34.64 -6.68 8.06
CA HIS A 226 -34.78 -7.60 6.93
C HIS A 226 -33.53 -7.76 6.05
N PHE A 227 -32.39 -7.20 6.42
CA PHE A 227 -31.15 -7.43 5.66
C PHE A 227 -30.02 -7.98 6.54
N LEU A 228 -29.42 -9.06 6.03
CA LEU A 228 -28.38 -9.90 6.64
C LEU A 228 -26.90 -9.37 6.59
N PRO A 229 -26.52 -8.08 6.60
CA PRO A 229 -25.09 -7.70 6.72
C PRO A 229 -24.53 -7.85 8.14
N HIS A 230 -25.32 -7.58 9.18
CA HIS A 230 -24.79 -7.44 10.55
C HIS A 230 -24.30 -8.76 11.15
N LYS A 231 -25.07 -9.84 10.97
CA LYS A 231 -24.67 -11.19 11.42
C LYS A 231 -23.47 -11.74 10.63
N PHE A 232 -23.39 -11.49 9.32
CA PHE A 232 -22.30 -12.00 8.48
C PHE A 232 -20.98 -11.27 8.70
N ILE A 233 -21.01 -9.95 8.86
CA ILE A 233 -19.83 -9.19 9.26
C ILE A 233 -19.41 -9.65 10.66
N LYS A 234 -20.34 -9.76 11.62
CA LYS A 234 -20.05 -10.34 12.93
C LYS A 234 -19.49 -11.75 12.89
N GLU A 235 -19.97 -12.63 12.02
CA GLU A 235 -19.47 -14.02 11.89
C GLU A 235 -18.07 -14.07 11.26
N ALA A 236 -17.82 -13.28 10.21
CA ALA A 236 -16.51 -13.14 9.61
C ALA A 236 -15.48 -12.59 10.62
N PHE A 237 -15.90 -11.64 11.47
CA PHE A 237 -15.08 -11.13 12.56
C PHE A 237 -14.98 -12.10 13.76
N LYS A 238 -16.05 -12.84 14.13
CA LYS A 238 -16.07 -13.83 15.23
C LYS A 238 -15.20 -15.05 14.96
N HIS A 239 -15.25 -15.61 13.75
CA HIS A 239 -14.40 -16.73 13.38
C HIS A 239 -12.91 -16.37 13.53
N ARG A 240 -12.55 -15.09 13.32
CA ARG A 240 -11.17 -14.62 13.41
C ARG A 240 -10.71 -14.31 14.84
N VAL A 241 -11.54 -13.69 15.69
CA VAL A 241 -11.21 -13.43 17.11
C VAL A 241 -10.84 -14.71 17.86
N ASN A 242 -11.44 -15.84 17.48
CA ASN A 242 -11.11 -17.14 18.06
C ASN A 242 -9.74 -17.67 17.57
N SER A 243 -9.37 -17.44 16.30
CA SER A 243 -8.04 -17.80 15.77
C SER A 243 -6.91 -16.89 16.31
N THR A 244 -7.14 -15.60 16.51
CA THR A 244 -6.13 -14.69 17.11
C THR A 244 -5.94 -14.91 18.60
N LYS A 245 -6.96 -15.34 19.35
CA LYS A 245 -6.79 -15.77 20.76
C LYS A 245 -5.91 -17.02 20.89
N GLN A 246 -5.96 -17.94 19.94
CA GLN A 246 -5.07 -19.10 19.92
C GLN A 246 -3.61 -18.69 19.66
N LEU A 247 -3.36 -17.67 18.84
CA LEU A 247 -2.01 -17.16 18.55
C LEU A 247 -1.45 -16.24 19.65
N LEU A 248 -2.27 -15.40 20.28
CA LEU A 248 -1.85 -14.46 21.34
C LEU A 248 -1.55 -15.12 22.69
N ASN A 249 -2.07 -16.31 22.95
CA ASN A 249 -1.70 -17.08 24.14
C ASN A 249 -0.31 -17.74 24.00
N ALA A 250 0.31 -17.72 22.82
CA ALA A 250 1.64 -18.29 22.57
C ALA A 250 2.81 -17.29 22.68
N GLY A 251 2.57 -15.99 22.93
CA GLY A 251 3.62 -14.98 22.79
C GLY A 251 3.48 -13.71 23.64
N ARG A 252 3.11 -13.83 24.92
CA ARG A 252 3.07 -12.64 25.80
C ARG A 252 4.46 -12.26 26.29
N GLY A 253 4.92 -11.12 25.81
CA GLY A 253 5.97 -10.32 26.44
C GLY A 253 6.74 -9.51 25.41
N HIS A 254 6.36 -8.24 25.19
CA HIS A 254 7.27 -7.07 25.09
C HIS A 254 6.48 -5.82 24.66
N GLN A 255 6.88 -4.69 25.23
CA GLN A 255 6.31 -3.34 25.14
C GLN A 255 6.63 -2.71 23.76
N ALA A 256 5.71 -1.89 23.22
CA ALA A 256 5.83 -1.34 21.86
C ALA A 256 6.89 -0.21 21.76
N PRO A 257 7.84 -0.28 20.80
CA PRO A 257 8.78 0.82 20.55
C PRO A 257 8.15 1.94 19.70
N ARG A 258 8.68 3.16 19.86
CA ARG A 258 8.39 4.35 19.05
C ARG A 258 8.88 4.12 17.61
N LYS A 259 8.10 4.47 16.59
CA LYS A 259 8.38 4.13 15.18
C LYS A 259 8.24 5.34 14.27
N ALA A 260 9.16 5.46 13.31
CA ALA A 260 9.08 6.40 12.19
C ALA A 260 8.98 5.61 10.87
N THR A 261 8.06 6.04 10.00
CA THR A 261 7.71 5.43 8.72
C THR A 261 7.69 6.50 7.64
N GLN A 262 8.44 6.31 6.57
CA GLN A 262 8.43 7.19 5.40
C GLN A 262 7.86 6.45 4.21
N VAL A 263 6.91 7.06 3.49
CA VAL A 263 6.29 6.44 2.30
C VAL A 263 6.67 7.23 1.05
N PHE A 264 7.27 6.53 0.08
CA PHE A 264 7.45 6.98 -1.29
C PHE A 264 6.24 6.65 -2.14
N LYS A 265 5.87 7.61 -2.99
CA LYS A 265 4.94 7.41 -4.09
C LYS A 265 5.54 7.98 -5.36
N ARG A 266 5.81 7.16 -6.38
CA ARG A 266 6.09 7.66 -7.72
C ARG A 266 4.80 7.58 -8.56
N ARG A 267 4.87 7.78 -9.87
CA ARG A 267 3.72 7.75 -10.79
C ARG A 267 4.17 6.99 -12.01
#